data_AF-A0A9D9WIH1-F1
#
_entry.id   AF-A0A9D9WIH1-F1
#
_cell.length_a   1.000
_cell.length_b   1.000
_cell.length_c   1.000
_cell.angle_alpha   90.00
_cell.angle_beta   90.00
_cell.angle_gamma   90.00
#
_symmetry.space_group_name_H-M   'P 1'
#
loop_
_entity.id
_entity.type
_entity.pdbx_description
1 polymer ?
#
loop_
_entity_poly.entity_id
_entity_poly.type
_entity_poly.pdbx_seq_one_letter_code
_entity_poly.pdbx_strand_id
1 'polypeptide(L)' 'YGLFRANRVPEIETRIVRGPGYVDHAFGARGVGELACVPIAPAVAHAYYRLDGKMRKSLPMEDTFYRKAK' A
#
# COMPACT_ATOMS: atom_id res chain seq x y z
N TYR A 1 -7.65 0.69 -17.72
CA TYR A 1 -7.74 0.91 -16.25
C TYR A 1 -6.96 -0.17 -15.53
N GLY A 2 -6.13 0.21 -14.55
CA GLY A 2 -5.23 -0.70 -13.81
C GLY A 2 -5.83 -1.29 -12.54
N LEU A 3 -7.16 -1.47 -12.48
CA LEU A 3 -7.82 -2.03 -11.30
C LEU A 3 -7.72 -3.56 -11.31
N PHE A 4 -7.47 -4.15 -10.15
CA PHE A 4 -7.46 -5.61 -10.02
C PHE A 4 -8.87 -6.18 -10.15
N ARG A 5 -8.96 -7.34 -10.81
CA ARG A 5 -10.14 -8.21 -10.70
C ARG A 5 -10.06 -8.97 -9.37
N ALA A 6 -11.21 -9.42 -8.86
CA ALA A 6 -11.28 -10.11 -7.56
C ALA A 6 -10.28 -11.28 -7.43
N ASN A 7 -10.08 -12.06 -8.49
CA ASN A 7 -9.16 -13.20 -8.52
C ASN A 7 -7.68 -12.84 -8.75
N ARG A 8 -7.34 -11.55 -8.87
CA ARG A 8 -5.96 -11.06 -9.06
C ARG A 8 -5.43 -10.26 -7.88
N VAL A 9 -6.25 -10.08 -6.84
CA VAL A 9 -5.82 -9.45 -5.59
C VAL A 9 -4.87 -10.41 -4.88
N PRO A 10 -3.69 -9.97 -4.42
CA PRO A 10 -2.80 -10.83 -3.63
C PRO A 10 -3.45 -11.16 -2.27
N GLU A 11 -2.87 -12.11 -1.55
CA GLU A 11 -3.23 -12.34 -0.16
C GLU A 11 -2.94 -11.08 0.68
N ILE A 12 -3.86 -10.73 1.59
CA ILE A 12 -3.77 -9.55 2.44
C ILE A 12 -3.94 -9.98 3.90
N GLU A 13 -2.88 -9.84 4.70
CA GLU A 13 -2.93 -10.00 6.15
C GLU A 13 -3.16 -8.63 6.81
N THR A 14 -4.14 -8.53 7.70
CA THR A 14 -4.44 -7.30 8.45
C THR A 14 -4.21 -7.50 9.94
N ARG A 15 -3.52 -6.56 10.57
CA ARG A 15 -3.29 -6.54 12.02
C ARG A 15 -3.81 -5.24 12.58
N ILE A 16 -4.82 -5.33 13.46
CA ILE A 16 -5.37 -4.15 14.15
C ILE A 16 -4.49 -3.86 15.35
N VAL A 17 -3.92 -2.66 15.39
CA VAL A 17 -3.05 -2.19 16.46
C VAL A 17 -3.68 -1.00 17.17
N ARG A 18 -3.45 -0.92 18.48
CA ARG A 18 -3.88 0.23 19.30
C ARG A 18 -2.71 1.20 19.42
N GLY A 19 -2.90 2.41 18.90
CA GLY A 19 -1.93 3.50 19.08
C GLY A 19 -1.98 4.12 20.49
N PRO A 20 -0.93 4.83 20.91
CA PRO A 20 -0.94 5.60 22.14
C PRO A 20 -1.94 6.77 22.08
N GLY A 21 -2.33 7.30 23.25
CA GLY A 21 -3.22 8.46 23.34
C GLY A 21 -4.70 8.09 23.22
N TYR A 22 -5.18 7.19 24.09
CA TYR A 22 -6.61 6.98 24.29
C TYR A 22 -7.28 8.32 24.62
N VAL A 23 -8.31 8.65 23.85
CA VAL A 23 -9.16 9.80 24.09
C VAL A 23 -10.56 9.25 24.25
N ASP A 24 -11.26 9.62 25.31
CA ASP A 24 -12.56 9.03 25.69
C ASP A 24 -13.71 9.37 24.74
N HIS A 25 -13.41 10.04 23.62
CA HIS A 25 -14.37 10.33 22.57
C HIS A 25 -14.50 9.13 21.64
N ALA A 26 -15.74 8.77 21.27
CA ALA A 26 -16.04 7.65 20.38
C ALA A 26 -15.35 6.33 20.79
N PHE A 27 -15.24 6.07 22.10
CA PHE A 27 -14.56 4.89 22.65
C PHE A 27 -13.10 4.71 22.18
N GLY A 28 -12.42 5.82 21.85
CA GLY A 28 -11.05 5.81 21.35
C GLY A 28 -10.93 5.40 19.87
N ALA A 29 -12.03 5.34 19.11
CA ALA A 29 -11.99 5.08 17.67
C ALA A 29 -11.25 6.19 16.90
N ARG A 30 -10.58 5.80 15.81
CA ARG A 30 -9.80 6.68 14.93
C ARG A 30 -10.12 6.36 13.47
N GLY A 31 -9.98 7.35 12.60
CA GLY A 31 -10.12 7.15 11.16
C GLY A 31 -8.99 6.27 10.60
N VAL A 32 -9.36 5.20 9.89
CA VAL A 32 -8.39 4.25 9.28
C VAL A 32 -8.55 4.10 7.77
N GLY A 33 -9.69 4.51 7.20
CA GLY A 33 -10.03 4.24 5.80
C GLY A 33 -8.99 4.74 4.80
N GLU A 34 -8.61 6.02 4.89
CA GLU A 34 -7.56 6.59 4.02
C GLU A 34 -6.16 6.18 4.46
N LEU A 35 -5.95 6.05 5.77
CA LEU A 35 -4.66 5.70 6.35
C LEU A 35 -4.14 4.35 5.83
N ALA A 36 -5.04 3.38 5.64
CA ALA A 36 -4.71 2.08 5.08
C ALA A 36 -4.16 2.15 3.64
N CYS A 37 -4.48 3.20 2.88
CA CYS A 37 -4.06 3.36 1.49
C CYS A 37 -2.71 4.09 1.34
N VAL A 38 -2.35 4.97 2.28
CA VAL A 38 -1.11 5.77 2.24
C VAL A 38 0.17 4.91 2.04
N PRO A 39 0.40 3.82 2.78
CA PRO A 39 1.67 3.09 2.70
C PRO A 39 1.76 2.13 1.51
N ILE A 40 0.67 1.86 0.78
CA ILE A 40 0.63 0.79 -0.24
C ILE A 40 1.61 1.08 -1.38
N ALA A 41 1.53 2.26 -2.00
CA ALA A 41 2.39 2.62 -3.13
C ALA A 41 3.89 2.60 -2.79
N PRO A 42 4.37 3.25 -1.71
CA PRO A 42 5.79 3.19 -1.35
C PRO A 42 6.24 1.79 -0.92
N ALA A 43 5.39 0.99 -0.25
CA ALA A 43 5.73 -0.40 0.11
C ALA A 43 5.96 -1.27 -1.14
N VAL A 44 5.09 -1.15 -2.16
CA VAL A 44 5.26 -1.88 -3.43
C VAL A 44 6.49 -1.39 -4.19
N ALA A 45 6.74 -0.06 -4.24
CA ALA A 45 7.93 0.48 -4.87
C ALA A 45 9.23 -0.04 -4.20
N HIS A 46 9.23 -0.14 -2.87
CA HIS A 46 10.36 -0.69 -2.12
C HIS A 46 10.51 -2.21 -2.32
N ALA A 47 9.42 -2.95 -2.48
CA ALA A 47 9.48 -4.37 -2.83
C ALA A 47 10.14 -4.59 -4.21
N TYR A 48 9.79 -3.77 -5.21
CA TYR A 48 10.47 -3.78 -6.51
C TYR A 48 11.94 -3.37 -6.40
N TYR A 49 12.26 -2.35 -5.60
CA TYR A 49 13.65 -1.96 -5.36
C TYR A 49 14.48 -3.13 -4.77
N ARG A 50 13.91 -3.93 -3.86
CA ARG A 50 14.58 -5.12 -3.34
C ARG A 50 14.74 -6.24 -4.38
N LEU A 51 13.90 -6.26 -5.42
CA LEU A 51 13.95 -7.23 -6.50
C LEU A 51 15.03 -6.88 -7.54
N ASP A 52 15.13 -5.61 -7.94
CA ASP A 52 15.95 -5.20 -9.10
C ASP A 52 16.93 -4.05 -8.84
N GLY A 53 16.97 -3.48 -7.63
CA GLY A 53 17.86 -2.37 -7.26
C GLY A 53 17.47 -1.02 -7.86
N LYS A 54 16.36 -0.90 -8.59
CA LYS A 54 15.93 0.35 -9.24
C LYS A 54 14.95 1.14 -8.37
N MET A 55 15.33 2.34 -8.00
CA MET A 55 14.47 3.25 -7.23
C MET A 55 13.45 3.93 -8.15
N ARG A 56 12.15 3.69 -7.88
CA ARG A 56 11.03 4.28 -8.63
C ARG A 56 10.43 5.43 -7.81
N LYS A 57 10.40 6.63 -8.38
CA LYS A 57 9.94 7.87 -7.72
C LYS A 57 8.68 8.46 -8.36
N SER A 58 8.18 7.86 -9.43
CA SER A 58 7.01 8.28 -10.18
C SER A 58 5.92 7.21 -10.16
N LEU A 59 4.67 7.67 -10.29
CA LEU A 59 3.51 6.81 -10.50
C LEU A 59 2.91 7.11 -11.89
N PRO A 60 2.33 6.12 -12.58
CA PRO A 60 2.40 4.68 -12.29
C PRO A 60 3.82 4.12 -12.44
N MET A 61 4.21 3.20 -11.55
CA MET A 61 5.54 2.60 -11.52
C MET A 61 5.98 2.03 -12.88
N GLU A 62 7.17 2.44 -13.32
CA GLU A 62 7.83 2.02 -14.56
C GLU A 62 8.58 0.70 -14.38
N ASP A 63 8.95 0.03 -15.46
CA ASP A 63 9.70 -1.23 -15.42
C ASP A 63 9.06 -2.28 -14.50
N THR A 64 7.72 -2.36 -14.50
CA THR A 64 7.00 -3.38 -13.73
C THR A 64 6.36 -4.39 -14.68
N PHE A 65 5.99 -5.56 -14.16
CA PHE A 65 5.25 -6.55 -14.96
C PHE A 65 3.99 -5.97 -15.60
N TYR A 66 3.35 -5.00 -14.92
CA TYR A 66 2.13 -4.34 -15.37
C TYR A 66 2.37 -3.17 -16.33
N ARG A 67 3.60 -2.65 -16.39
CA ARG A 67 4.01 -1.58 -17.29
C ARG A 67 5.47 -1.78 -17.70
N LYS A 68 5.65 -2.51 -18.80
CA LYS A 68 6.95 -2.65 -19.45
C LYS A 68 7.41 -1.27 -19.94
N ALA A 69 8.71 -1.00 -19.86
CA ALA A 69 9.29 0.15 -20.57
C ALA A 69 8.91 0.09 -22.06
N LYS A 70 8.71 1.26 -22.64
CA LYS A 70 8.55 1.41 -24.07
C LYS A 70 9.88 1.15 -24.78
#